data_AF-A0A1M5VBU9-F1
#
_entry.id   AF-A0A1M5VBU9-F1
#
_cell.length_a   1.000
_cell.length_b   1.000
_cell.length_c   1.000
_cell.angle_alpha   90.00
_cell.angle_beta   90.00
_cell.angle_gamma   90.00
#
_symmetry.space_group_name_H-M   'P 1'
#
loop_
_entity.id
_entity.type
_entity.pdbx_description
1 polymer ?
#
loop_
_entity_poly.entity_id
_entity_poly.type
_entity_poly.pdbx_seq_one_letter_code
_entity_poly.pdbx_strand_id
1 'polypeptide(L)'
;MEERKHRYPSGHFPNQEERVDFNQRVMTGVEKVNEQYPQQRVLLVAHGAVINAILAEVSNGEIGSGKTSLMNGCISNIHLKEQTWHIKDYNQVGHLQ
;
A
#
# COMPACT_ATOMS: atom_id res chain seq x y z
N MET A 1 -14.26 -10.17 -11.87
CA MET A 1 -14.89 -8.84 -11.64
C MET A 1 -16.40 -8.96 -11.69
N GLU A 2 -16.95 -9.59 -12.72
CA GLU A 2 -18.40 -9.75 -12.90
C GLU A 2 -19.11 -10.48 -11.75
N GLU A 3 -18.56 -11.60 -11.26
CA GLU A 3 -19.14 -12.31 -10.11
C GLU A 3 -19.21 -11.42 -8.84
N ARG A 4 -18.15 -10.64 -8.58
CA ARG A 4 -18.09 -9.72 -7.44
C ARG A 4 -19.14 -8.60 -7.56
N LYS A 5 -19.26 -8.00 -8.75
CA LYS A 5 -20.25 -6.94 -9.01
C LYS A 5 -21.67 -7.46 -8.93
N HIS A 6 -21.91 -8.69 -9.39
CA HIS A 6 -23.22 -9.33 -9.30
C HIS A 6 -23.61 -9.64 -7.85
N ARG A 7 -22.67 -10.17 -7.05
CA ARG A 7 -22.92 -10.54 -5.65
C ARG A 7 -22.98 -9.33 -4.70
N TYR A 8 -22.21 -8.27 -4.98
CA TYR A 8 -22.10 -7.08 -4.14
C TYR A 8 -22.25 -5.80 -4.98
N PRO A 9 -23.46 -5.53 -5.51
CA PRO A 9 -23.70 -4.42 -6.44
C PRO A 9 -23.50 -3.04 -5.81
N SER A 10 -23.71 -2.93 -4.49
CA SER A 10 -23.43 -1.70 -3.73
C SER A 10 -21.95 -1.48 -3.44
N GLY A 11 -21.07 -2.47 -3.72
CA GLY A 11 -19.68 -2.46 -3.29
C GLY A 11 -19.49 -2.66 -1.78
N HIS A 12 -20.57 -2.90 -1.03
CA HIS A 12 -20.49 -3.29 0.38
C HIS A 12 -20.26 -4.79 0.48
N PHE A 13 -19.13 -5.17 1.08
CA PHE A 13 -18.79 -6.56 1.34
C PHE A 13 -19.03 -6.85 2.83
N PRO A 14 -19.91 -7.81 3.19
CA PRO A 14 -20.18 -8.15 4.58
C PRO A 14 -18.90 -8.57 5.32
N ASN A 15 -18.76 -8.12 6.57
CA ASN A 15 -17.60 -8.37 7.43
C ASN A 15 -16.26 -7.86 6.87
N GLN A 16 -16.30 -6.95 5.90
CA GLN A 16 -15.11 -6.26 5.46
C GLN A 16 -14.59 -5.37 6.58
N GLU A 17 -13.28 -5.40 6.78
CA GLU A 17 -12.61 -4.48 7.70
C GLU A 17 -12.85 -3.03 7.30
N GLU A 18 -13.10 -2.19 8.31
CA GLU A 18 -13.24 -0.75 8.10
C GLU A 18 -11.94 -0.14 7.57
N ARG A 19 -12.07 0.87 6.72
CA ARG A 19 -10.90 1.46 6.04
C ARG A 19 -9.88 2.01 7.03
N VAL A 20 -10.36 2.63 8.11
CA VAL A 20 -9.51 3.22 9.15
C VAL A 20 -8.71 2.13 9.87
N ASP A 21 -9.37 1.04 10.26
CA ASP A 21 -8.72 -0.10 10.93
C ASP A 21 -7.67 -0.76 10.02
N PHE A 22 -8.02 -0.94 8.74
CA PHE A 22 -7.10 -1.47 7.73
C PHE A 22 -5.85 -0.59 7.59
N ASN A 23 -6.02 0.73 7.42
CA ASN A 23 -4.91 1.66 7.27
C ASN A 23 -4.02 1.68 8.51
N GLN A 24 -4.62 1.75 9.70
CA GLN A 24 -3.91 1.72 10.97
C GLN A 24 -3.09 0.44 11.11
N ARG A 25 -3.69 -0.72 10.83
CA ARG A 25 -3.02 -2.02 10.92
C ARG A 25 -1.86 -2.14 9.94
N VAL A 26 -2.01 -1.62 8.72
CA VAL A 26 -0.96 -1.61 7.70
C VAL A 26 0.22 -0.75 8.16
N MET A 27 -0.02 0.49 8.61
CA MET A 27 1.05 1.40 9.01
C MET A 27 1.75 0.95 10.28
N THR A 28 1.02 0.41 11.26
CA THR A 28 1.62 -0.24 12.43
C THR A 28 2.50 -1.43 12.04
N GLY A 29 2.17 -2.15 10.96
CA GLY A 29 3.04 -3.19 10.40
C GLY A 29 4.34 -2.63 9.83
N VAL A 30 4.27 -1.53 9.09
CA VAL A 30 5.44 -0.83 8.51
C VAL A 30 6.35 -0.28 9.62
N GLU A 31 5.78 0.31 10.66
CA GLU A 31 6.50 0.82 11.84
C GLU A 31 7.28 -0.30 12.54
N LYS A 32 6.64 -1.44 12.81
CA LYS A 32 7.30 -2.62 13.41
C LYS A 32 8.47 -3.13 12.58
N VAL A 33 8.32 -3.15 11.25
CA VAL A 33 9.42 -3.54 10.35
C VAL A 33 10.59 -2.57 10.48
N ASN A 34 10.33 -1.25 10.51
CA ASN A 34 11.36 -0.24 10.68
C ASN A 34 12.06 -0.33 12.05
N GLU A 35 11.30 -0.59 13.13
CA GLU A 35 11.84 -0.79 14.48
C GLU A 35 12.73 -2.04 14.58
N GLN A 36 12.33 -3.13 13.91
CA GLN A 36 13.06 -4.40 13.94
C GLN A 36 14.34 -4.37 13.07
N TYR A 37 14.34 -3.60 11.98
CA TYR A 37 15.45 -3.53 11.02
C TYR A 37 15.92 -2.08 10.78
N PRO A 38 16.39 -1.37 11.83
CA PRO A 38 16.75 0.03 11.71
C PRO A 38 17.92 0.22 10.73
N GLN A 39 17.84 1.26 9.90
CA GLN A 39 18.87 1.64 8.92
C GLN A 39 19.19 0.57 7.85
N GLN A 40 18.34 -0.45 7.71
CA GLN A 40 18.49 -1.47 6.68
C GLN A 40 17.57 -1.23 5.48
N ARG A 41 17.88 -1.90 4.37
CA ARG A 41 16.96 -1.99 3.22
C ARG A 41 16.14 -3.26 3.37
N VAL A 42 14.83 -3.10 3.52
CA VAL A 42 13.90 -4.23 3.67
C VAL A 42 13.06 -4.37 2.41
N LEU A 43 12.97 -5.58 1.88
CA LEU A 43 12.01 -5.92 0.83
C LEU A 43 10.70 -6.37 1.47
N LEU A 44 9.65 -5.57 1.35
CA LEU A 44 8.30 -5.92 1.78
C LEU A 44 7.48 -6.41 0.59
N VAL A 45 7.05 -7.68 0.64
CA VAL A 45 6.15 -8.26 -0.38
C VAL A 45 4.72 -8.23 0.15
N ALA A 46 3.82 -7.57 -0.57
CA ALA A 46 2.43 -7.40 -0.16
C ALA A 46 1.48 -7.35 -1.37
N HIS A 47 0.18 -7.41 -1.09
CA HIS A 47 -0.85 -7.25 -2.12
C HIS A 47 -1.08 -5.78 -2.48
N GLY A 48 -1.58 -5.53 -3.70
CA GLY A 48 -1.79 -4.17 -4.21
C GLY A 48 -2.69 -3.28 -3.34
N ALA A 49 -3.63 -3.84 -2.59
CA ALA A 49 -4.44 -3.06 -1.64
C ALA A 49 -3.60 -2.50 -0.47
N VAL A 50 -2.66 -3.29 0.05
CA VAL A 50 -1.75 -2.89 1.13
C VAL A 50 -0.74 -1.88 0.61
N ILE A 51 -0.14 -2.14 -0.55
CA ILE A 51 0.82 -1.22 -1.18
C ILE A 51 0.16 0.14 -1.45
N ASN A 52 -1.07 0.14 -1.98
CA ASN A 52 -1.81 1.40 -2.19
C ASN A 52 -2.12 2.14 -0.90
N ALA A 53 -2.41 1.43 0.21
CA ALA A 53 -2.66 2.11 1.49
C ALA A 53 -1.40 2.74 2.05
N ILE A 54 -0.25 2.07 1.96
CA ILE A 54 1.05 2.65 2.34
C ILE A 54 1.33 3.89 1.49
N LEU A 55 1.22 3.79 0.17
CA LEU A 55 1.49 4.93 -0.71
C LEU A 55 0.49 6.08 -0.47
N ALA A 56 -0.77 5.78 -0.18
CA ALA A 56 -1.75 6.80 0.17
C ALA A 56 -1.39 7.51 1.46
N GLU A 57 -1.04 6.79 2.52
CA GLU A 57 -0.64 7.41 3.78
C GLU A 57 0.58 8.31 3.59
N VAL A 58 1.65 7.78 2.97
CA VAL A 58 2.92 8.50 2.81
C VAL A 58 2.77 9.73 1.90
N SER A 59 1.82 9.71 0.95
CA SER A 59 1.57 10.82 0.03
C SER A 59 0.43 11.74 0.47
N ASN A 60 -0.09 11.62 1.70
CA ASN A 60 -1.29 12.35 2.15
C ASN A 60 -2.47 12.22 1.18
N GLY A 61 -2.60 11.03 0.58
CA GLY A 61 -3.65 10.63 -0.33
C GLY A 61 -3.43 11.04 -1.77
N GLU A 62 -2.31 11.64 -2.19
CA GLU A 62 -2.08 11.95 -3.61
C GLU A 62 -2.01 10.69 -4.49
N ILE A 63 -1.45 9.60 -3.94
CA ILE A 63 -1.34 8.28 -4.57
C ILE A 63 -2.29 7.32 -3.85
N GLY A 64 -2.73 6.25 -4.52
CA GLY A 64 -3.45 5.16 -3.88
C GLY A 64 -4.67 4.67 -4.66
N SER A 65 -5.52 3.90 -3.96
CA SER A 65 -6.69 3.25 -4.56
C SER A 65 -7.64 4.27 -5.19
N GLY A 66 -7.99 4.07 -6.47
CA GLY A 66 -8.87 4.97 -7.23
C GLY A 66 -8.17 6.20 -7.82
N LYS A 67 -6.91 6.47 -7.45
CA LYS A 67 -6.09 7.56 -8.01
C LYS A 67 -4.98 7.05 -8.92
N THR A 68 -4.38 5.92 -8.55
CA THR A 68 -3.27 5.30 -9.26
C THR A 68 -3.50 3.81 -9.42
N SER A 69 -3.16 3.26 -10.59
CA SER A 69 -3.17 1.81 -10.83
C SER A 69 -1.78 1.23 -10.57
N LEU A 70 -1.69 0.21 -9.73
CA LEU A 70 -0.45 -0.54 -9.50
C LEU A 70 -0.33 -1.68 -10.51
N MET A 71 0.83 -1.77 -11.15
CA MET A 71 1.17 -2.85 -12.06
C MET A 71 1.62 -4.08 -11.28
N ASN A 72 1.26 -5.27 -11.76
CA ASN A 72 1.76 -6.50 -11.15
C ASN A 72 3.28 -6.59 -11.32
N GLY A 73 3.97 -7.03 -10.26
CA GLY A 73 5.43 -7.09 -10.23
C GLY A 73 6.10 -5.72 -10.08
N CYS A 74 5.35 -4.63 -9.89
CA CYS A 74 5.95 -3.32 -9.68
C CYS A 74 6.73 -3.25 -8.35
N ILE A 75 7.77 -2.40 -8.33
CA ILE A 75 8.53 -2.06 -7.12
C ILE A 75 8.27 -0.60 -6.76
N SER A 76 8.11 -0.33 -5.48
CA SER A 76 8.00 1.03 -4.95
C SER A 76 8.97 1.19 -3.79
N ASN A 77 9.64 2.35 -3.71
CA ASN A 77 10.62 2.66 -2.68
C ASN A 77 10.12 3.80 -1.80
N ILE A 78 10.00 3.53 -0.50
CA ILE A 78 9.78 4.53 0.54
C ILE A 78 10.95 4.56 1.51
N HIS A 79 11.17 5.69 2.18
CA HIS A 79 12.19 5.81 3.22
C HIS A 79 11.72 6.72 4.34
N LEU A 80 12.15 6.41 5.56
CA LEU A 80 11.93 7.25 6.74
C LEU A 80 13.10 8.21 6.89
N LYS A 81 12.84 9.51 6.88
CA LYS A 81 13.83 10.57 7.12
C LYS A 81 13.23 11.59 8.09
N GLU A 82 13.97 11.98 9.12
CA GLU A 82 13.52 13.00 10.09
C GLU A 82 12.11 12.68 10.64
N GLN A 83 11.87 11.42 11.00
CA GLN A 83 10.58 10.91 11.49
C GLN A 83 9.40 11.00 10.51
N THR A 84 9.66 11.27 9.23
CA THR A 84 8.63 11.36 8.18
C THR A 84 8.91 10.36 7.06
N TRP A 85 7.88 9.65 6.63
CA TRP A 85 7.98 8.76 5.47
C TRP A 85 7.95 9.57 4.17
N HIS A 86 8.77 9.17 3.21
CA HIS A 86 8.83 9.78 1.90
C HIS A 86 8.83 8.71 0.81
N ILE A 87 8.13 8.99 -0.30
CA ILE A 87 8.18 8.17 -1.51
C ILE A 87 9.38 8.63 -2.34
N LYS A 88 10.30 7.71 -2.64
CA LYS A 88 11.41 7.95 -3.56
C LYS A 88 10.95 7.72 -5.01
N ASP A 89 10.29 6.59 -5.24
CA ASP A 89 9.71 6.20 -6.50
C ASP A 89 8.61 5.15 -6.24
N TYR A 90 7.69 4.98 -7.20
CA TYR A 90 6.60 4.02 -7.07
C TYR A 90 6.26 3.39 -8.42
N ASN A 91 5.64 2.21 -8.37
CA ASN A 91 5.12 1.50 -9.56
C ASN A 91 6.18 1.24 -10.64
N GLN A 92 7.43 0.99 -10.24
CA GLN A 92 8.55 0.76 -11.15
C GLN A 92 8.46 -0.64 -11.77
N VAL A 93 8.39 -0.70 -13.10
CA VAL A 93 8.25 -1.96 -13.88
C VAL A 93 9.32 -2.12 -14.96
N GLY A 94 10.37 -1.28 -14.95
CA GLY A 94 11.42 -1.31 -15.98
C GLY A 94 12.15 -2.66 -16.11
N HIS A 95 12.08 -3.51 -15.09
CA HIS A 95 12.67 -4.85 -15.08
C HIS A 95 11.79 -5.94 -15.74
N LEU A 96 10.54 -5.63 -16.11
CA LEU A 96 9.60 -6.57 -16.74
C LEU A 96 9.66 -6.55 -18.28
N GLN A 97 10.65 -5.87 -18.87
CA GLN A 97 10.85 -5.71 -20.31
C GLN A 97 11.83 -6.71 -20.89
#